data_AF-A0A9D8QAX3-F1
#
_entry.id   AF-A0A9D8QAX3-F1
#
_cell.length_a   1.000
_cell.length_b   1.000
_cell.length_c   1.000
_cell.angle_alpha   90.00
_cell.angle_beta   90.00
_cell.angle_gamma   90.00
#
_symmetry.space_group_name_H-M   'P 1'
#
loop_
_entity.id
_entity.type
_entity.pdbx_description
1 polymer ?
#
loop_
_entity_poly.entity_id
_entity_poly.type
_entity_poly.pdbx_seq_one_letter_code
_entity_poly.pdbx_strand_id
1 'polypeptide(L)'
;ASICAMHLSRFAEEIVLWATPQFGFVKLSDKFSTGSSIMPQKRNPDAAELVRGKAGRIFGALQALLTMMKGLPLTYSKDMQEDKEGTFDAVQTLSLCLAATTGMVRDMQPDLKVMKKAAGLGYATATRNNPNVVYMSVSGYGQNGPNRERPTVDGVIQAYSGMMVMNGSVDKPHRQNMVVIDTVTGLYGFQAVSAALMRKVRFGEGAFIDISLMQSAAAMQAAKLMEAVAEGPTPGPLYSPSGVYETSDGHILLSAMRARNFETLCDVLGCPELATDPHFGSIDLRNANRKAMNDVLQQKLRERTTDTWVKLMLARGVMASPINTYADWLADDHVKAVDGYQTVEFAGLGSLPVAAIPGCPGPHDIPANGMVPGLGEHSHAIVSSLGR
;
A
#
# COMPACT_ATOMS: atom_id res chain seq x y z
N ALA A 1 -21.58 -20.46 26.10
CA ALA A 1 -21.97 -19.17 26.69
C ALA A 1 -20.80 -18.45 27.35
N SER A 2 -20.14 -19.04 28.36
CA SER A 2 -19.08 -18.37 29.16
C SER A 2 -17.89 -17.85 28.34
N ILE A 3 -17.38 -18.59 27.36
CA ILE A 3 -16.29 -18.10 26.48
C ILE A 3 -16.70 -16.81 25.76
N CYS A 4 -17.92 -16.78 25.19
CA CYS A 4 -18.45 -15.59 24.52
C CYS A 4 -18.61 -14.42 25.51
N ALA A 5 -19.18 -14.67 26.69
CA ALA A 5 -19.35 -13.66 27.74
C ALA A 5 -18.01 -13.06 28.20
N MET A 6 -16.94 -13.86 28.27
CA MET A 6 -15.58 -13.38 28.56
C MET A 6 -15.10 -12.40 27.48
N HIS A 7 -15.25 -12.74 26.20
CA HIS A 7 -14.83 -11.85 25.12
C HIS A 7 -15.66 -10.56 25.08
N LEU A 8 -16.98 -10.64 25.29
CA LEU A 8 -17.84 -9.47 25.39
C LEU A 8 -17.45 -8.57 26.58
N SER A 9 -17.10 -9.17 27.72
CA SER A 9 -16.63 -8.43 28.91
C SER A 9 -15.31 -7.71 28.64
N ARG A 10 -14.32 -8.37 28.03
CA ARG A 10 -13.06 -7.74 27.63
C ARG A 10 -13.26 -6.60 26.65
N PHE A 11 -14.15 -6.79 25.66
CA PHE A 11 -14.45 -5.74 24.70
C PHE A 11 -15.20 -4.57 25.36
N ALA A 12 -16.08 -4.84 26.32
CA ALA A 12 -16.73 -3.80 27.10
C ALA A 12 -15.74 -2.99 27.96
N GLU A 13 -14.68 -3.63 28.49
CA GLU A 13 -13.58 -2.93 29.18
C GLU A 13 -12.91 -1.90 28.26
N GLU A 14 -12.62 -2.29 27.00
CA GLU A 14 -12.04 -1.40 26.00
C GLU A 14 -12.97 -0.21 25.71
N ILE A 15 -14.27 -0.46 25.50
CA ILE A 15 -15.26 0.62 25.28
C ILE A 15 -15.28 1.59 26.46
N VAL A 16 -15.21 1.08 27.70
CA VAL A 16 -15.16 1.90 28.91
C VAL A 16 -13.92 2.80 28.88
N LEU A 17 -12.74 2.23 28.61
CA LEU A 17 -11.49 2.98 28.54
C LEU A 17 -11.52 4.02 27.41
N TRP A 18 -11.91 3.63 26.21
CA TRP A 18 -11.95 4.50 25.03
C TRP A 18 -12.90 5.69 25.18
N ALA A 19 -14.00 5.51 25.91
CA ALA A 19 -14.99 6.55 26.18
C ALA A 19 -14.60 7.48 27.35
N THR A 20 -13.58 7.15 28.15
CA THR A 20 -13.15 8.02 29.25
C THR A 20 -12.59 9.35 28.73
N PRO A 21 -12.72 10.45 29.50
CA PRO A 21 -12.15 11.75 29.12
C PRO A 21 -10.64 11.74 28.88
N GLN A 22 -9.91 10.83 29.53
CA GLN A 22 -8.45 10.68 29.41
C GLN A 22 -8.04 10.21 28.01
N PHE A 23 -8.80 9.29 27.40
CA PHE A 23 -8.54 8.79 26.05
C PHE A 23 -9.39 9.52 25.01
N GLY A 24 -10.69 9.62 25.23
CA GLY A 24 -11.63 10.35 24.36
C GLY A 24 -11.68 9.81 22.93
N PHE A 25 -11.41 8.51 22.74
CA PHE A 25 -11.32 7.89 21.41
C PHE A 25 -12.67 7.66 20.77
N VAL A 26 -13.70 7.36 21.58
CA VAL A 26 -15.04 7.06 21.08
C VAL A 26 -16.11 7.77 21.89
N LYS A 27 -17.22 8.10 21.23
CA LYS A 27 -18.44 8.59 21.87
C LYS A 27 -19.58 7.62 21.61
N LEU A 28 -20.39 7.38 22.64
CA LEU A 28 -21.65 6.64 22.53
C LEU A 28 -22.81 7.63 22.66
N SER A 29 -23.93 7.31 22.03
CA SER A 29 -25.17 8.05 22.21
C SER A 29 -25.79 7.78 23.59
N ASP A 30 -26.82 8.56 23.89
CA ASP A 30 -27.63 8.49 25.11
C ASP A 30 -28.33 7.14 25.27
N LYS A 31 -28.43 6.35 24.19
CA LYS A 31 -29.00 4.99 24.24
C LYS A 31 -28.13 4.01 25.01
N PHE A 32 -26.83 4.26 25.07
CA PHE A 32 -25.84 3.36 25.68
C PHE A 32 -24.96 4.04 26.74
N SER A 33 -25.18 5.34 26.98
CA SER A 33 -24.43 6.12 27.96
C SER A 33 -25.30 7.14 28.68
N THR A 34 -25.06 7.33 29.97
CA THR A 34 -25.74 8.35 30.80
C THR A 34 -24.75 9.39 31.31
N GLY A 35 -25.26 10.59 31.58
CA GLY A 35 -24.47 11.64 32.24
C GLY A 35 -24.36 11.36 33.73
N SER A 36 -23.18 11.59 34.32
CA SER A 36 -23.02 11.51 35.77
C SER A 36 -23.74 12.68 36.45
N SER A 37 -24.52 12.39 37.49
CA SER A 37 -25.20 13.40 38.31
C SER A 37 -24.23 14.30 39.11
N ILE A 38 -23.01 13.81 39.37
CA ILE A 38 -21.95 14.55 40.10
C ILE A 38 -21.00 15.26 39.13
N MET A 39 -20.81 14.72 37.92
CA MET A 39 -19.94 15.28 36.89
C MET A 39 -20.69 15.37 35.56
N PRO A 40 -21.42 16.46 35.29
CA PRO A 40 -22.26 16.60 34.09
C PRO A 40 -21.53 16.40 32.76
N GLN A 41 -20.23 16.69 32.74
CA GLN A 41 -19.33 16.51 31.60
C GLN A 41 -18.84 15.06 31.41
N LYS A 42 -19.01 14.19 32.41
CA LYS A 42 -18.61 12.78 32.37
C LYS A 42 -19.80 11.93 31.94
N ARG A 43 -19.72 11.33 30.74
CA ARG A 43 -20.67 10.30 30.30
C ARG A 43 -20.11 8.92 30.61
N ASN A 44 -20.92 8.08 31.25
CA ASN A 44 -20.54 6.71 31.58
C ASN A 44 -21.11 5.75 30.53
N PRO A 45 -20.31 4.83 29.96
CA PRO A 45 -20.79 3.84 29.01
C PRO A 45 -21.48 2.68 29.76
N ASP A 46 -22.65 2.95 30.33
CA ASP A 46 -23.35 2.05 31.26
C ASP A 46 -23.64 0.67 30.65
N ALA A 47 -23.99 0.63 29.37
CA ALA A 47 -24.23 -0.63 28.68
C ALA A 47 -22.97 -1.53 28.66
N ALA A 48 -21.78 -0.94 28.51
CA ALA A 48 -20.52 -1.67 28.58
C ALA A 48 -20.23 -2.12 30.02
N GLU A 49 -20.42 -1.26 31.01
CA GLU A 49 -20.25 -1.62 32.42
C GLU A 49 -21.16 -2.80 32.84
N LEU A 50 -22.41 -2.80 32.36
CA LEU A 50 -23.38 -3.86 32.61
C LEU A 50 -23.02 -5.16 31.87
N VAL A 51 -22.53 -5.09 30.63
CA VAL A 51 -22.04 -6.28 29.90
C VAL A 51 -20.88 -6.93 30.65
N ARG A 52 -19.95 -6.12 31.18
CA ARG A 52 -18.84 -6.59 32.01
C ARG A 52 -19.32 -7.30 33.27
N GLY A 53 -20.26 -6.70 34.01
CA GLY A 53 -20.83 -7.30 35.22
C GLY A 53 -21.60 -8.60 34.94
N LYS A 54 -22.37 -8.64 33.84
CA LYS A 54 -23.19 -9.80 33.46
C LYS A 54 -22.38 -11.05 33.10
N ALA A 55 -21.11 -10.91 32.72
CA ALA A 55 -20.23 -12.05 32.53
C ALA A 55 -20.08 -12.89 33.81
N GLY A 56 -20.01 -12.25 34.98
CA GLY A 56 -19.95 -12.95 36.27
C GLY A 56 -21.18 -13.83 36.54
N ARG A 57 -22.37 -13.38 36.12
CA ARG A 57 -23.61 -14.15 36.23
C ARG A 57 -23.57 -15.43 35.37
N ILE A 58 -23.07 -15.32 34.13
CA ILE A 58 -22.90 -16.46 33.21
C ILE A 58 -21.83 -17.43 33.74
N PHE A 59 -20.75 -16.92 34.33
CA PHE A 59 -19.71 -17.77 34.94
C PHE A 59 -20.25 -18.53 36.15
N GLY A 60 -21.05 -17.88 36.99
CA GLY A 60 -21.74 -18.52 38.11
C GLY A 60 -22.62 -19.69 37.67
N ALA A 61 -23.40 -19.50 36.59
CA ALA A 61 -24.22 -20.58 36.03
C ALA A 61 -23.39 -21.77 35.53
N LEU A 62 -22.26 -21.51 34.85
CA LEU A 62 -21.34 -22.58 34.46
C LEU A 62 -20.73 -23.31 35.66
N GLN A 63 -20.30 -22.57 36.68
CA GLN A 63 -19.72 -23.17 37.88
C GLN A 63 -20.75 -24.05 38.62
N ALA A 64 -21.99 -23.59 38.72
CA ALA A 64 -23.09 -24.38 39.29
C ALA A 64 -23.32 -25.67 38.50
N LEU A 65 -23.39 -25.58 37.16
CA LEU A 65 -23.53 -26.74 36.28
C LEU A 65 -22.38 -27.74 36.46
N LEU A 66 -21.13 -27.29 36.43
CA LEU A 66 -19.97 -28.17 36.62
C LEU A 66 -19.97 -28.84 38.01
N THR A 67 -20.37 -28.10 39.04
CA THR A 67 -20.47 -28.60 40.42
C THR A 67 -21.54 -29.68 40.56
N MET A 68 -22.65 -29.55 39.83
CA MET A 68 -23.66 -30.59 39.74
C MET A 68 -23.14 -31.81 38.96
N MET A 69 -22.61 -31.60 37.75
CA MET A 69 -22.16 -32.67 36.86
C MET A 69 -21.10 -33.56 37.50
N LYS A 70 -20.17 -33.00 38.27
CA LYS A 70 -19.13 -33.79 38.98
C LYS A 70 -19.70 -34.70 40.07
N GLY A 71 -20.89 -34.40 40.59
CA GLY A 71 -21.54 -35.11 41.69
C GLY A 71 -22.49 -36.23 41.26
N LEU A 72 -22.72 -36.40 39.95
CA LEU A 72 -23.68 -37.38 39.44
C LEU A 72 -23.10 -38.80 39.43
N PRO A 73 -23.79 -39.79 40.00
CA PRO A 73 -23.46 -41.20 39.78
C PRO A 73 -23.91 -41.64 38.38
N LEU A 74 -23.27 -42.67 37.81
CA LEU A 74 -23.63 -43.20 36.51
C LEU A 74 -25.12 -43.62 36.49
N THR A 75 -25.88 -43.12 35.51
CA THR A 75 -27.29 -43.45 35.22
C THR A 75 -28.39 -42.85 36.13
N TYR A 76 -28.07 -42.03 37.13
CA TYR A 76 -29.07 -41.27 37.91
C TYR A 76 -28.85 -39.76 37.78
N SER A 77 -29.88 -39.01 37.36
CA SER A 77 -29.73 -37.60 36.98
C SER A 77 -30.93 -36.72 37.33
N LYS A 78 -31.67 -37.04 38.41
CA LYS A 78 -32.80 -36.20 38.84
C LYS A 78 -32.35 -34.80 39.27
N ASP A 79 -31.12 -34.66 39.76
CA ASP A 79 -30.49 -33.40 40.14
C ASP A 79 -30.28 -32.44 38.94
N MET A 80 -30.23 -32.97 37.70
CA MET A 80 -30.25 -32.18 36.45
C MET A 80 -31.62 -31.53 36.17
N GLN A 81 -32.37 -31.20 37.21
CA GLN A 81 -33.48 -30.26 37.13
C GLN A 81 -33.04 -28.85 37.51
N GLU A 82 -32.06 -28.74 38.41
CA GLU A 82 -31.51 -27.47 38.90
C GLU A 82 -30.59 -26.78 37.86
N ASP A 83 -30.24 -27.45 36.75
CA ASP A 83 -29.42 -26.87 35.67
C ASP A 83 -30.23 -25.92 34.77
N LYS A 84 -31.56 -26.11 34.71
CA LYS A 84 -32.44 -25.43 33.76
C LYS A 84 -32.48 -23.93 34.03
N GLU A 85 -32.72 -23.52 35.27
CA GLU A 85 -32.84 -22.10 35.63
C GLU A 85 -31.55 -21.34 35.29
N GLY A 86 -30.40 -21.88 35.72
CA GLY A 86 -29.09 -21.31 35.41
C GLY A 86 -28.79 -21.27 33.91
N THR A 87 -29.19 -22.30 33.17
CA THR A 87 -29.00 -22.36 31.71
C THR A 87 -29.86 -21.33 30.98
N PHE A 88 -31.15 -21.23 31.30
CA PHE A 88 -32.05 -20.25 30.67
C PHE A 88 -31.66 -18.82 31.04
N ASP A 89 -31.30 -18.56 32.29
CA ASP A 89 -30.81 -17.25 32.72
C ASP A 89 -29.50 -16.88 32.01
N ALA A 90 -28.56 -17.82 31.84
CA ALA A 90 -27.33 -17.59 31.10
C ALA A 90 -27.58 -17.30 29.61
N VAL A 91 -28.52 -17.98 28.98
CA VAL A 91 -28.90 -17.73 27.57
C VAL A 91 -29.55 -16.36 27.41
N GLN A 92 -30.48 -15.99 28.29
CA GLN A 92 -31.13 -14.68 28.26
C GLN A 92 -30.13 -13.56 28.52
N THR A 93 -29.26 -13.74 29.51
CA THR A 93 -28.20 -12.78 29.83
C THR A 93 -27.24 -12.60 28.67
N LEU A 94 -26.79 -13.70 28.05
CA LEU A 94 -25.89 -13.64 26.90
C LEU A 94 -26.56 -12.97 25.69
N SER A 95 -27.82 -13.26 25.43
CA SER A 95 -28.60 -12.67 24.33
C SER A 95 -28.71 -11.15 24.51
N LEU A 96 -28.95 -10.69 25.73
CA LEU A 96 -28.96 -9.27 26.06
C LEU A 96 -27.57 -8.63 25.88
N CYS A 97 -26.50 -9.29 26.34
CA CYS A 97 -25.14 -8.80 26.15
C CYS A 97 -24.76 -8.66 24.66
N LEU A 98 -25.16 -9.63 23.83
CA LEU A 98 -24.95 -9.59 22.38
C LEU A 98 -25.72 -8.44 21.72
N ALA A 99 -26.99 -8.26 22.08
CA ALA A 99 -27.82 -7.17 21.57
C ALA A 99 -27.25 -5.80 21.96
N ALA A 100 -26.89 -5.61 23.24
CA ALA A 100 -26.30 -4.38 23.74
C ALA A 100 -24.95 -4.08 23.07
N THR A 101 -24.07 -5.08 22.97
CA THR A 101 -22.75 -4.91 22.32
C THR A 101 -22.89 -4.58 20.84
N THR A 102 -23.79 -5.26 20.13
CA THR A 102 -24.09 -4.97 18.71
C THR A 102 -24.61 -3.54 18.54
N GLY A 103 -25.48 -3.09 19.45
CA GLY A 103 -25.99 -1.72 19.49
C GLY A 103 -24.87 -0.70 19.70
N MET A 104 -24.03 -0.91 20.72
CA MET A 104 -22.88 -0.05 21.00
C MET A 104 -21.93 0.06 19.81
N VAL A 105 -21.58 -1.06 19.16
CA VAL A 105 -20.66 -1.06 18.00
C VAL A 105 -21.24 -0.27 16.81
N ARG A 106 -22.54 -0.41 16.55
CA ARG A 106 -23.21 0.32 15.46
C ARG A 106 -23.36 1.82 15.74
N ASP A 107 -23.51 2.18 17.00
CA ASP A 107 -23.74 3.56 17.45
C ASP A 107 -22.44 4.34 17.70
N MET A 108 -21.34 3.62 17.95
CA MET A 108 -20.05 4.18 18.31
C MET A 108 -19.53 5.18 17.27
N GLN A 109 -19.22 6.39 17.74
CA GLN A 109 -18.62 7.44 16.92
C GLN A 109 -17.15 7.63 17.31
N PRO A 110 -16.19 7.22 16.46
CA PRO A 110 -14.78 7.45 16.73
C PRO A 110 -14.39 8.93 16.54
N ASP A 111 -13.60 9.46 17.46
CA ASP A 111 -12.93 10.76 17.29
C ASP A 111 -11.61 10.55 16.54
N LEU A 112 -11.69 10.63 15.21
CA LEU A 112 -10.56 10.38 14.31
C LEU A 112 -9.36 11.29 14.61
N LYS A 113 -9.57 12.51 15.13
CA LYS A 113 -8.47 13.44 15.44
C LYS A 113 -7.70 12.96 16.67
N VAL A 114 -8.41 12.61 17.72
CA VAL A 114 -7.81 12.14 18.98
C VAL A 114 -7.16 10.77 18.77
N MET A 115 -7.82 9.85 18.06
CA MET A 115 -7.27 8.54 17.74
C MET A 115 -6.02 8.65 16.85
N LYS A 116 -6.03 9.53 15.83
CA LYS A 116 -4.84 9.78 14.98
C LYS A 116 -3.68 10.37 15.76
N LYS A 117 -3.95 11.32 16.66
CA LYS A 117 -2.92 11.88 17.55
C LYS A 117 -2.32 10.79 18.44
N ALA A 118 -3.16 9.96 19.06
CA ALA A 118 -2.70 8.86 19.92
C ALA A 118 -1.89 7.82 19.14
N ALA A 119 -2.31 7.45 17.93
CA ALA A 119 -1.53 6.57 17.05
C ALA A 119 -0.18 7.19 16.64
N GLY A 120 -0.13 8.51 16.43
CA GLY A 120 1.10 9.26 16.15
C GLY A 120 2.07 9.37 17.32
N LEU A 121 1.63 9.12 18.56
CA LEU A 121 2.51 9.03 19.74
C LEU A 121 3.35 7.73 19.77
N GLY A 122 3.17 6.85 18.78
CA GLY A 122 3.93 5.60 18.64
C GLY A 122 5.44 5.80 18.66
N TYR A 123 5.96 6.88 18.07
CA TYR A 123 7.41 7.17 18.06
C TYR A 123 7.98 7.40 19.47
N ALA A 124 7.39 8.30 20.25
CA ALA A 124 7.86 8.65 21.59
C ALA A 124 7.71 7.49 22.60
N THR A 125 6.76 6.58 22.35
CA THR A 125 6.54 5.40 23.19
C THR A 125 7.47 4.25 22.80
N ALA A 126 7.67 4.02 21.49
CA ALA A 126 8.55 2.97 20.99
C ALA A 126 10.03 3.25 21.29
N THR A 127 10.50 4.49 21.09
CA THR A 127 11.91 4.87 21.37
C THR A 127 12.22 4.99 22.86
N ARG A 128 11.25 5.43 23.69
CA ARG A 128 11.41 5.46 25.15
C ARG A 128 11.65 4.07 25.73
N ASN A 129 10.95 3.06 25.21
CA ASN A 129 11.07 1.69 25.69
C ASN A 129 12.18 0.91 24.96
N ASN A 130 12.63 1.38 23.79
CA ASN A 130 13.71 0.78 23.00
C ASN A 130 14.46 1.85 22.19
N PRO A 131 15.53 2.46 22.74
CA PRO A 131 16.29 3.50 22.05
C PRO A 131 17.03 2.97 20.80
N ASN A 132 17.15 1.66 20.66
CA ASN A 132 17.83 1.01 19.54
C ASN A 132 16.88 0.71 18.38
N VAL A 133 15.61 1.12 18.42
CA VAL A 133 14.65 0.86 17.34
C VAL A 133 14.98 1.70 16.10
N VAL A 134 14.89 1.09 14.92
CA VAL A 134 14.80 1.83 13.65
C VAL A 134 13.31 1.96 13.35
N TYR A 135 12.81 3.19 13.38
CA TYR A 135 11.41 3.52 13.17
C TYR A 135 11.27 4.34 11.89
N MET A 136 10.56 3.81 10.90
CA MET A 136 10.24 4.53 9.67
C MET A 136 8.78 4.97 9.70
N SER A 137 8.55 6.27 9.47
CA SER A 137 7.23 6.85 9.25
C SER A 137 7.09 7.20 7.78
N VAL A 138 6.02 6.70 7.15
CA VAL A 138 5.66 7.03 5.77
C VAL A 138 4.37 7.85 5.80
N SER A 139 4.38 9.03 5.17
CA SER A 139 3.20 9.88 5.06
C SER A 139 3.11 10.57 3.70
N GLY A 140 2.03 11.32 3.45
CA GLY A 140 1.87 12.00 2.16
C GLY A 140 2.85 13.12 1.88
N TYR A 141 2.96 14.02 2.86
CA TYR A 141 3.68 15.28 2.73
C TYR A 141 4.81 15.45 3.78
N GLY A 142 5.05 14.43 4.61
CA GLY A 142 6.03 14.44 5.70
C GLY A 142 5.39 14.79 7.05
N GLN A 143 6.17 14.72 8.14
CA GLN A 143 5.68 15.11 9.48
C GLN A 143 5.62 16.64 9.67
N ASN A 144 6.15 17.42 8.74
CA ASN A 144 6.33 18.86 8.86
C ASN A 144 5.67 19.62 7.69
N GLY A 145 5.52 20.94 7.86
CA GLY A 145 4.97 21.83 6.83
C GLY A 145 3.43 21.92 6.82
N PRO A 146 2.89 22.84 5.98
CA PRO A 146 1.47 23.19 6.00
C PRO A 146 0.56 22.04 5.54
N ASN A 147 1.07 21.12 4.71
CA ASN A 147 0.30 20.00 4.18
C ASN A 147 0.43 18.70 5.01
N ARG A 148 1.12 18.71 6.16
CA ARG A 148 1.40 17.48 6.93
C ARG A 148 0.14 16.68 7.34
N GLU A 149 -0.99 17.37 7.51
CA GLU A 149 -2.26 16.75 7.89
C GLU A 149 -3.17 16.43 6.71
N ARG A 150 -2.79 16.85 5.50
CA ARG A 150 -3.59 16.71 4.29
C ARG A 150 -3.69 15.23 3.90
N PRO A 151 -4.91 14.68 3.72
CA PRO A 151 -5.10 13.34 3.18
C PRO A 151 -4.47 13.20 1.80
N THR A 152 -3.94 12.02 1.51
CA THR A 152 -3.27 11.76 0.22
C THR A 152 -3.40 10.32 -0.21
N VAL A 153 -3.15 10.10 -1.49
CA VAL A 153 -2.90 8.81 -2.15
C VAL A 153 -1.94 9.07 -3.32
N ASP A 154 -1.35 8.02 -3.89
CA ASP A 154 -0.45 8.10 -5.05
C ASP A 154 -0.90 9.09 -6.13
N GLY A 155 -2.13 8.95 -6.63
CA GLY A 155 -2.65 9.80 -7.70
C GLY A 155 -2.74 11.29 -7.33
N VAL A 156 -2.95 11.61 -6.05
CA VAL A 156 -2.94 13.00 -5.57
C VAL A 156 -1.53 13.58 -5.63
N ILE A 157 -0.50 12.79 -5.32
CA ILE A 157 0.88 13.24 -5.42
C ILE A 157 1.37 13.30 -6.87
N GLN A 158 0.90 12.41 -7.76
CA GLN A 158 1.18 12.54 -9.21
C GLN A 158 0.68 13.90 -9.74
N ALA A 159 -0.52 14.32 -9.32
CA ALA A 159 -1.06 15.63 -9.67
C ALA A 159 -0.29 16.78 -8.99
N TYR A 160 0.02 16.63 -7.70
CA TYR A 160 0.70 17.66 -6.91
C TYR A 160 2.14 17.93 -7.36
N SER A 161 2.84 16.92 -7.86
CA SER A 161 4.28 16.97 -8.16
C SER A 161 4.62 17.42 -9.59
N GLY A 162 3.62 17.71 -10.42
CA GLY A 162 3.83 18.04 -11.85
C GLY A 162 4.00 16.82 -12.76
N MET A 163 4.06 15.61 -12.21
CA MET A 163 4.26 14.36 -12.97
C MET A 163 3.20 14.16 -14.05
N MET A 164 1.93 14.51 -13.79
CA MET A 164 0.87 14.33 -14.79
C MET A 164 1.03 15.23 -16.01
N VAL A 165 1.55 16.44 -15.83
CA VAL A 165 1.87 17.33 -16.96
C VAL A 165 3.05 16.76 -17.74
N MET A 166 4.06 16.22 -17.05
CA MET A 166 5.22 15.58 -17.70
C MET A 166 4.85 14.33 -18.51
N ASN A 167 3.83 13.58 -18.10
CA ASN A 167 3.33 12.42 -18.85
C ASN A 167 2.41 12.80 -20.03
N GLY A 168 2.01 14.06 -20.15
CA GLY A 168 1.05 14.53 -21.14
C GLY A 168 1.32 15.98 -21.52
N SER A 169 0.36 16.86 -21.22
CA SER A 169 0.53 18.30 -21.35
C SER A 169 -0.25 19.06 -20.27
N VAL A 170 -0.11 20.38 -20.23
CA VAL A 170 -0.90 21.24 -19.35
C VAL A 170 -2.40 21.14 -19.67
N ASP A 171 -2.74 21.11 -20.96
CA ASP A 171 -4.15 21.03 -21.41
C ASP A 171 -4.73 19.61 -21.30
N LYS A 172 -3.87 18.59 -21.36
CA LYS A 172 -4.24 17.18 -21.29
C LYS A 172 -3.27 16.43 -20.37
N PRO A 173 -3.33 16.65 -19.05
CA PRO A 173 -2.47 15.96 -18.09
C PRO A 173 -2.80 14.47 -18.09
N HIS A 174 -1.76 13.64 -17.96
CA HIS A 174 -1.91 12.18 -18.01
C HIS A 174 -1.43 11.52 -16.71
N ARG A 175 -2.33 10.79 -16.06
CA ARG A 175 -2.01 10.00 -14.88
C ARG A 175 -1.40 8.66 -15.29
N GLN A 176 -0.39 8.18 -14.55
CA GLN A 176 0.00 6.79 -14.63
C GLN A 176 -0.99 5.92 -13.84
N ASN A 177 -1.49 4.85 -14.48
CA ASN A 177 -2.44 3.92 -13.88
C ASN A 177 -1.80 2.92 -12.90
N MET A 178 -0.49 3.02 -12.68
CA MET A 178 0.26 2.29 -11.66
C MET A 178 0.49 3.19 -10.44
N VAL A 179 0.69 2.58 -9.27
CA VAL A 179 1.03 3.27 -8.02
C VAL A 179 2.54 3.56 -7.93
N VAL A 180 3.05 4.32 -8.90
CA VAL A 180 4.49 4.56 -9.09
C VAL A 180 5.13 5.26 -7.90
N ILE A 181 4.43 6.22 -7.27
CA ILE A 181 4.95 7.00 -6.15
C ILE A 181 4.96 6.13 -4.89
N ASP A 182 3.90 5.35 -4.65
CA ASP A 182 3.90 4.40 -3.52
C ASP A 182 5.04 3.39 -3.65
N THR A 183 5.24 2.85 -4.86
CA THR A 183 6.30 1.87 -5.15
C THR A 183 7.68 2.48 -4.92
N VAL A 184 7.96 3.67 -5.48
CA VAL A 184 9.25 4.33 -5.32
C VAL A 184 9.49 4.79 -3.87
N THR A 185 8.44 5.19 -3.16
CA THR A 185 8.51 5.52 -1.73
C THR A 185 8.91 4.29 -0.92
N GLY A 186 8.37 3.12 -1.24
CA GLY A 186 8.77 1.85 -0.66
C GLY A 186 10.25 1.53 -0.90
N LEU A 187 10.75 1.75 -2.13
CA LEU A 187 12.16 1.54 -2.48
C LEU A 187 13.10 2.50 -1.72
N TYR A 188 12.78 3.79 -1.66
CA TYR A 188 13.55 4.75 -0.87
C TYR A 188 13.48 4.47 0.63
N GLY A 189 12.33 4.01 1.11
CA GLY A 189 12.16 3.53 2.49
C GLY A 189 13.08 2.35 2.80
N PHE A 190 13.11 1.33 1.93
CA PHE A 190 14.02 0.19 2.04
C PHE A 190 15.49 0.63 2.06
N GLN A 191 15.88 1.54 1.17
CA GLN A 191 17.24 2.09 1.14
C GLN A 191 17.60 2.79 2.45
N ALA A 192 16.71 3.65 2.96
CA ALA A 192 16.94 4.40 4.20
C ALA A 192 17.00 3.47 5.42
N VAL A 193 16.09 2.50 5.52
CA VAL A 193 16.08 1.49 6.59
C VAL A 193 17.33 0.63 6.54
N SER A 194 17.76 0.18 5.37
CA SER A 194 18.98 -0.63 5.22
C SER A 194 20.22 0.13 5.70
N ALA A 195 20.35 1.41 5.33
CA ALA A 195 21.43 2.26 5.83
C ALA A 195 21.37 2.45 7.36
N ALA A 196 20.17 2.66 7.91
CA ALA A 196 19.97 2.80 9.35
C ALA A 196 20.27 1.49 10.12
N LEU A 197 19.92 0.34 9.57
CA LEU A 197 20.26 -0.97 10.14
C LEU A 197 21.78 -1.19 10.16
N MET A 198 22.49 -0.82 9.10
CA MET A 198 23.96 -0.89 9.07
C MET A 198 24.58 0.05 10.11
N ARG A 199 24.04 1.27 10.27
CA ARG A 199 24.45 2.19 11.35
C ARG A 199 24.20 1.57 12.72
N LYS A 200 23.03 0.96 12.94
CA LYS A 200 22.67 0.30 14.19
C LYS A 200 23.61 -0.87 14.51
N VAL A 201 23.94 -1.72 13.54
CA VAL A 201 24.88 -2.83 13.73
C VAL A 201 26.26 -2.30 14.13
N ARG A 202 26.71 -1.20 13.52
CA ARG A 202 28.05 -0.65 13.75
C ARG A 202 28.17 0.18 15.02
N PHE A 203 27.13 0.93 15.38
CA PHE A 203 27.19 1.95 16.43
C PHE A 203 26.17 1.75 17.56
N GLY A 204 25.27 0.78 17.44
CA GLY A 204 24.22 0.50 18.44
C GLY A 204 23.04 1.46 18.43
N GLU A 205 23.07 2.51 17.59
CA GLU A 205 22.07 3.57 17.59
C GLU A 205 20.84 3.22 16.74
N GLY A 206 19.65 3.44 17.31
CA GLY A 206 18.40 3.47 16.56
C GLY A 206 18.31 4.68 15.62
N ALA A 207 17.21 4.77 14.87
CA ALA A 207 16.98 5.90 13.97
C ALA A 207 15.49 6.17 13.78
N PHE A 208 15.15 7.44 13.61
CA PHE A 208 13.86 7.85 13.08
C PHE A 208 14.02 8.27 11.62
N ILE A 209 13.24 7.67 10.74
CA ILE A 209 13.23 7.98 9.31
C ILE A 209 11.86 8.55 8.97
N ASP A 210 11.81 9.83 8.63
CA ASP A 210 10.61 10.46 8.04
C ASP A 210 10.77 10.47 6.52
N ILE A 211 9.88 9.78 5.82
CA ILE A 211 9.80 9.78 4.37
C ILE A 211 8.38 10.09 3.93
N SER A 212 8.25 10.80 2.81
CA SER A 212 6.95 11.11 2.25
C SER A 212 6.81 10.79 0.78
N LEU A 213 5.57 10.53 0.35
CA LEU A 213 5.25 10.35 -1.06
C LEU A 213 5.65 11.58 -1.88
N MET A 214 5.41 12.78 -1.36
CA MET A 214 5.79 14.04 -2.02
C MET A 214 7.30 14.16 -2.23
N GLN A 215 8.11 13.92 -1.19
CA GLN A 215 9.58 13.95 -1.32
C GLN A 215 10.09 12.83 -2.24
N SER A 216 9.47 11.66 -2.21
CA SER A 216 9.81 10.54 -3.09
C SER A 216 9.53 10.86 -4.56
N ALA A 217 8.39 11.51 -4.85
CA ALA A 217 8.06 12.01 -6.17
C ALA A 217 9.05 13.08 -6.64
N ALA A 218 9.50 13.97 -5.74
CA ALA A 218 10.52 14.97 -6.06
C ALA A 218 11.89 14.34 -6.36
N ALA A 219 12.32 13.37 -5.55
CA ALA A 219 13.57 12.64 -5.78
C ALA A 219 13.56 11.87 -7.11
N MET A 220 12.45 11.20 -7.43
CA MET A 220 12.25 10.50 -8.70
C MET A 220 12.30 11.46 -9.90
N GLN A 221 11.80 12.69 -9.75
CA GLN A 221 11.74 13.70 -10.82
C GLN A 221 12.92 14.68 -10.81
N ALA A 222 13.99 14.41 -10.03
CA ALA A 222 15.06 15.38 -9.77
C ALA A 222 15.68 15.98 -11.04
N ALA A 223 15.95 15.16 -12.06
CA ALA A 223 16.48 15.64 -13.34
C ALA A 223 15.53 16.64 -14.03
N LYS A 224 14.23 16.33 -14.09
CA LYS A 224 13.23 17.20 -14.70
C LYS A 224 12.97 18.47 -13.90
N LEU A 225 13.07 18.41 -12.58
CA LEU A 225 13.01 19.60 -11.73
C LEU A 225 14.19 20.55 -12.01
N MET A 226 15.40 20.01 -12.24
CA MET A 226 16.57 20.81 -12.62
C MET A 226 16.41 21.42 -14.02
N GLU A 227 15.97 20.63 -15.00
CA GLU A 227 15.69 21.12 -16.36
C GLU A 227 14.63 22.22 -16.37
N ALA A 228 13.61 22.14 -15.50
CA ALA A 228 12.56 23.14 -15.45
C ALA A 228 13.06 24.55 -15.06
N VAL A 229 14.19 24.64 -14.35
CA VAL A 229 14.85 25.92 -14.05
C VAL A 229 15.50 26.52 -15.30
N ALA A 230 16.01 25.69 -16.20
CA ALA A 230 16.72 26.11 -17.41
C ALA A 230 15.79 26.32 -18.62
N GLU A 231 14.80 25.43 -18.80
CA GLU A 231 13.94 25.36 -19.99
C GLU A 231 12.52 25.89 -19.76
N GLY A 232 12.13 26.11 -18.49
CA GLY A 232 10.77 26.53 -18.10
C GLY A 232 9.91 25.40 -17.54
N PRO A 233 8.62 25.66 -17.24
CA PRO A 233 7.79 24.80 -16.39
C PRO A 233 7.47 23.41 -16.97
N THR A 234 7.72 23.20 -18.26
CA THR A 234 7.47 21.93 -18.97
C THR A 234 8.68 21.60 -19.85
N PRO A 235 9.78 21.12 -19.24
CA PRO A 235 10.99 20.80 -19.99
C PRO A 235 10.73 19.69 -21.02
N GLY A 236 11.48 19.73 -22.12
CA GLY A 236 11.28 18.81 -23.24
C GLY A 236 11.67 17.36 -22.92
N PRO A 237 11.40 16.40 -23.83
CA PRO A 237 12.03 15.09 -23.79
C PRO A 237 13.56 15.23 -23.90
N LEU A 238 14.29 14.27 -23.30
CA LEU A 238 15.75 14.28 -23.26
C LEU A 238 16.41 14.18 -24.65
N TYR A 239 15.77 13.49 -25.60
CA TYR A 239 16.37 13.18 -26.91
C TYR A 239 15.37 13.34 -28.06
N SER A 240 15.86 13.69 -29.25
CA SER A 240 15.08 13.79 -30.49
C SER A 240 15.86 13.19 -31.69
N PRO A 241 15.30 12.21 -32.43
CA PRO A 241 13.98 11.60 -32.22
C PRO A 241 14.02 10.47 -31.18
N SER A 242 13.09 10.52 -30.23
CA SER A 242 12.83 9.45 -29.28
C SER A 242 11.38 9.54 -28.85
N GLY A 243 10.59 8.50 -29.10
CA GLY A 243 9.15 8.57 -28.85
C GLY A 243 8.38 7.35 -29.32
N VAL A 244 7.07 7.43 -29.14
CA VAL A 244 6.10 6.42 -29.59
C VAL A 244 5.45 6.91 -30.88
N TYR A 245 5.38 6.03 -31.88
CA TYR A 245 4.82 6.32 -33.20
C TYR A 245 3.86 5.19 -33.61
N GLU A 246 2.82 5.55 -34.37
CA GLU A 246 1.92 4.54 -34.96
C GLU A 246 2.59 3.89 -36.17
N THR A 247 2.38 2.58 -36.32
CA THR A 247 2.77 1.79 -37.49
C THR A 247 1.52 1.36 -38.26
N SER A 248 1.63 0.49 -39.27
CA SER A 248 0.45 0.03 -40.02
C SER A 248 -0.52 -0.84 -39.20
N ASP A 249 -0.04 -1.46 -38.11
CA ASP A 249 -0.77 -2.45 -37.33
C ASP A 249 -0.67 -2.27 -35.80
N GLY A 250 0.01 -1.22 -35.33
CA GLY A 250 0.22 -1.02 -33.90
C GLY A 250 1.05 0.23 -33.59
N HIS A 251 1.92 0.10 -32.60
CA HIS A 251 2.77 1.18 -32.12
C HIS A 251 4.20 0.67 -31.88
N ILE A 252 5.17 1.53 -32.16
CA ILE A 252 6.59 1.30 -31.93
C ILE A 252 7.15 2.42 -31.06
N LEU A 253 7.97 2.07 -30.07
CA LEU A 253 8.90 3.00 -29.45
C LEU A 253 10.24 2.88 -30.16
N LEU A 254 10.81 4.01 -30.59
CA LEU A 254 12.17 4.06 -31.11
C LEU A 254 12.96 5.20 -30.45
N SER A 255 14.28 5.05 -30.41
CA SER A 255 15.18 6.08 -29.90
C SER A 255 16.48 6.17 -30.70
N ALA A 256 16.75 7.35 -31.27
CA ALA A 256 17.98 7.65 -32.00
C ALA A 256 18.74 8.80 -31.32
N MET A 257 19.39 8.49 -30.21
CA MET A 257 20.03 9.47 -29.33
C MET A 257 21.35 10.04 -29.88
N ARG A 258 22.10 9.24 -30.65
CA ARG A 258 23.42 9.62 -31.20
C ARG A 258 23.29 9.95 -32.69
N ALA A 259 24.16 10.83 -33.20
CA ALA A 259 24.16 11.21 -34.63
C ALA A 259 24.19 9.98 -35.57
N ARG A 260 25.08 9.01 -35.29
CA ARG A 260 25.14 7.74 -36.02
C ARG A 260 23.84 6.95 -36.00
N ASN A 261 23.12 6.93 -34.87
CA ASN A 261 21.84 6.22 -34.77
C ASN A 261 20.77 6.91 -35.61
N PHE A 262 20.82 8.24 -35.72
CA PHE A 262 19.89 9.01 -36.54
C PHE A 262 20.16 8.80 -38.03
N GLU A 263 21.42 8.87 -38.47
CA GLU A 263 21.82 8.51 -39.85
C GLU A 263 21.33 7.11 -40.22
N THR A 264 21.58 6.13 -39.34
CA THR A 264 21.16 4.74 -39.54
C THR A 264 19.63 4.62 -39.58
N LEU A 265 18.90 5.38 -38.75
CA LEU A 265 17.43 5.42 -38.78
C LEU A 265 16.93 5.96 -40.12
N CYS A 266 17.49 7.07 -40.61
CA CYS A 266 17.16 7.64 -41.91
C CYS A 266 17.38 6.64 -43.05
N ASP A 267 18.49 5.91 -43.03
CA ASP A 267 18.78 4.84 -43.99
C ASP A 267 17.73 3.72 -43.93
N VAL A 268 17.38 3.25 -42.73
CA VAL A 268 16.38 2.19 -42.52
C VAL A 268 14.99 2.61 -43.00
N LEU A 269 14.63 3.89 -42.81
CA LEU A 269 13.36 4.47 -43.26
C LEU A 269 13.34 4.80 -44.77
N GLY A 270 14.48 4.67 -45.45
CA GLY A 270 14.61 4.98 -46.88
C GLY A 270 14.58 6.48 -47.19
N CYS A 271 14.99 7.32 -46.23
CA CYS A 271 15.08 8.77 -46.35
C CYS A 271 16.45 9.29 -45.84
N PRO A 272 17.58 8.82 -46.43
CA PRO A 272 18.93 9.21 -46.00
C PRO A 272 19.18 10.73 -46.05
N GLU A 273 18.47 11.45 -46.92
CA GLU A 273 18.57 12.91 -47.06
C GLU A 273 18.24 13.67 -45.76
N LEU A 274 17.40 13.10 -44.89
CA LEU A 274 17.04 13.70 -43.60
C LEU A 274 18.24 13.82 -42.65
N ALA A 275 19.24 12.96 -42.79
CA ALA A 275 20.45 13.00 -41.98
C ALA A 275 21.27 14.29 -42.20
N THR A 276 21.17 14.87 -43.40
CA THR A 276 21.89 16.09 -43.80
C THR A 276 20.97 17.31 -43.96
N ASP A 277 19.67 17.17 -43.68
CA ASP A 277 18.69 18.23 -43.83
C ASP A 277 19.03 19.44 -42.92
N PRO A 278 18.98 20.69 -43.41
CA PRO A 278 19.29 21.87 -42.63
C PRO A 278 18.37 22.10 -41.41
N HIS A 279 17.23 21.41 -41.33
CA HIS A 279 16.32 21.44 -40.18
C HIS A 279 16.55 20.29 -39.20
N PHE A 280 17.29 19.24 -39.59
CA PHE A 280 17.37 17.97 -38.83
C PHE A 280 18.77 17.38 -38.67
N GLY A 281 19.80 17.91 -39.33
CA GLY A 281 21.12 17.31 -39.36
C GLY A 281 21.85 17.27 -38.01
N SER A 282 21.55 18.22 -37.11
CA SER A 282 22.11 18.25 -35.75
C SER A 282 21.04 17.98 -34.68
N ILE A 283 21.48 17.60 -33.47
CA ILE A 283 20.56 17.38 -32.35
C ILE A 283 19.79 18.65 -31.97
N ASP A 284 20.47 19.81 -32.00
CA ASP A 284 19.86 21.11 -31.69
C ASP A 284 18.77 21.46 -32.71
N LEU A 285 19.04 21.21 -33.99
CA LEU A 285 18.09 21.42 -35.08
C LEU A 285 16.88 20.48 -34.95
N ARG A 286 17.09 19.20 -34.60
CA ARG A 286 15.98 18.25 -34.34
C ARG A 286 15.17 18.59 -33.10
N ASN A 287 15.79 19.21 -32.09
CA ASN A 287 15.10 19.68 -30.90
C ASN A 287 14.26 20.94 -31.21
N ALA A 288 14.82 21.89 -31.96
CA ALA A 288 14.11 23.09 -32.41
C ALA A 288 12.94 22.76 -33.36
N ASN A 289 13.12 21.75 -34.23
CA ASN A 289 12.13 21.33 -35.24
C ASN A 289 11.41 20.02 -34.86
N ARG A 290 11.28 19.72 -33.56
CA ARG A 290 10.81 18.42 -33.05
C ARG A 290 9.45 17.99 -33.62
N LYS A 291 8.49 18.91 -33.73
CA LYS A 291 7.17 18.60 -34.29
C LYS A 291 7.29 18.12 -35.74
N ALA A 292 8.04 18.85 -36.57
CA ALA A 292 8.25 18.50 -37.96
C ALA A 292 8.98 17.15 -38.11
N MET A 293 10.01 16.91 -37.28
CA MET A 293 10.70 15.61 -37.24
C MET A 293 9.73 14.46 -36.92
N ASN A 294 8.90 14.63 -35.89
CA ASN A 294 7.92 13.61 -35.51
C ASN A 294 6.87 13.38 -36.60
N ASP A 295 6.41 14.43 -37.27
CA ASP A 295 5.44 14.32 -38.37
C ASP A 295 6.03 13.49 -39.54
N VAL A 296 7.31 13.70 -39.88
CA VAL A 296 8.03 12.93 -40.92
C VAL A 296 8.18 11.46 -40.52
N LEU A 297 8.62 11.19 -39.29
CA LEU A 297 8.75 9.83 -38.77
C LEU A 297 7.39 9.11 -38.73
N GLN A 298 6.35 9.81 -38.30
CA GLN A 298 4.99 9.25 -38.22
C GLN A 298 4.45 8.89 -39.60
N GLN A 299 4.74 9.67 -40.64
CA GLN A 299 4.35 9.33 -42.01
C GLN A 299 5.04 8.05 -42.48
N LYS A 300 6.36 7.93 -42.24
CA LYS A 300 7.14 6.77 -42.67
C LYS A 300 6.81 5.49 -41.92
N LEU A 301 6.66 5.57 -40.60
CA LEU A 301 6.44 4.38 -39.78
C LEU A 301 5.09 3.71 -40.05
N ARG A 302 4.09 4.43 -40.58
CA ARG A 302 2.81 3.84 -41.03
C ARG A 302 2.91 2.98 -42.28
N GLU A 303 4.03 2.99 -43.02
CA GLU A 303 4.18 2.24 -44.27
C GLU A 303 4.36 0.72 -44.05
N ARG A 304 4.74 0.27 -42.85
CA ARG A 304 4.99 -1.16 -42.55
C ARG A 304 4.51 -1.55 -41.16
N THR A 305 4.43 -2.86 -40.93
CA THR A 305 4.07 -3.44 -39.63
C THR A 305 5.13 -3.18 -38.57
N THR A 306 4.70 -3.20 -37.31
CA THR A 306 5.55 -3.02 -36.13
C THR A 306 6.70 -4.02 -36.12
N ASP A 307 6.41 -5.30 -36.32
CA ASP A 307 7.41 -6.37 -36.35
C ASP A 307 8.45 -6.17 -37.46
N THR A 308 8.01 -5.73 -38.65
CA THR A 308 8.92 -5.45 -39.77
C THR A 308 9.89 -4.31 -39.41
N TRP A 309 9.39 -3.22 -38.83
CA TRP A 309 10.24 -2.10 -38.43
C TRP A 309 11.22 -2.46 -37.33
N VAL A 310 10.75 -3.13 -36.28
CA VAL A 310 11.59 -3.57 -35.16
C VAL A 310 12.73 -4.45 -35.67
N LYS A 311 12.45 -5.45 -36.53
CA LYS A 311 13.48 -6.30 -37.14
C LYS A 311 14.51 -5.51 -37.94
N LEU A 312 14.07 -4.58 -38.78
CA LEU A 312 14.97 -3.76 -39.61
C LEU A 312 15.86 -2.83 -38.77
N MET A 313 15.28 -2.20 -37.75
CA MET A 313 15.99 -1.29 -36.85
C MET A 313 17.03 -2.03 -35.99
N LEU A 314 16.62 -3.14 -35.35
CA LEU A 314 17.51 -3.93 -34.50
C LEU A 314 18.66 -4.54 -35.30
N ALA A 315 18.42 -5.01 -36.53
CA ALA A 315 19.46 -5.52 -37.42
C ALA A 315 20.57 -4.49 -37.75
N ARG A 316 20.28 -3.20 -37.56
CA ARG A 316 21.22 -2.08 -37.79
C ARG A 316 21.64 -1.39 -36.49
N GLY A 317 21.23 -1.89 -35.33
CA GLY A 317 21.57 -1.31 -34.02
C GLY A 317 20.79 -0.05 -33.65
N VAL A 318 19.68 0.24 -34.33
CA VAL A 318 18.74 1.29 -33.92
C VAL A 318 17.83 0.73 -32.83
N MET A 319 17.75 1.43 -31.69
CA MET A 319 16.95 0.98 -30.55
C MET A 319 15.47 1.14 -30.85
N ALA A 320 14.74 0.03 -30.86
CA ALA A 320 13.30 0.01 -31.06
C ALA A 320 12.65 -1.19 -30.36
N SER A 321 11.38 -1.03 -30.01
CA SER A 321 10.55 -2.07 -29.39
C SER A 321 9.08 -1.89 -29.78
N PRO A 322 8.32 -2.99 -29.95
CA PRO A 322 6.86 -2.89 -29.93
C PRO A 322 6.37 -2.38 -28.56
N ILE A 323 5.18 -1.79 -28.52
CA ILE A 323 4.48 -1.46 -27.27
C ILE A 323 3.70 -2.70 -26.80
N ASN A 324 4.29 -3.46 -25.87
CA ASN A 324 3.74 -4.71 -25.38
C ASN A 324 2.64 -4.51 -24.32
N THR A 325 1.66 -5.40 -24.33
CA THR A 325 0.76 -5.63 -23.19
C THR A 325 1.42 -6.54 -22.15
N TYR A 326 0.80 -6.69 -20.97
CA TYR A 326 1.25 -7.69 -20.00
C TYR A 326 1.17 -9.13 -20.53
N ALA A 327 0.21 -9.44 -21.40
CA ALA A 327 0.10 -10.76 -22.02
C ALA A 327 1.29 -11.04 -22.95
N ASP A 328 1.66 -10.04 -23.77
CA ASP A 328 2.82 -10.14 -24.66
C ASP A 328 4.12 -10.32 -23.86
N TRP A 329 4.28 -9.56 -22.77
CA TRP A 329 5.46 -9.67 -21.91
C TRP A 329 5.56 -11.02 -21.20
N LEU A 330 4.45 -11.57 -20.67
CA LEU A 330 4.44 -12.90 -20.05
C LEU A 330 4.69 -14.03 -21.05
N ALA A 331 4.32 -13.82 -22.32
CA ALA A 331 4.53 -14.77 -23.41
C ALA A 331 5.95 -14.71 -24.00
N ASP A 332 6.70 -13.63 -23.77
CA ASP A 332 8.02 -13.40 -24.36
C ASP A 332 9.06 -14.45 -23.91
N ASP A 333 9.84 -14.94 -24.88
CA ASP A 333 10.83 -16.00 -24.66
C ASP A 333 12.02 -15.53 -23.84
N HIS A 334 12.44 -14.27 -24.00
CA HIS A 334 13.54 -13.72 -23.22
C HIS A 334 13.12 -13.52 -21.76
N VAL A 335 11.91 -12.99 -21.52
CA VAL A 335 11.33 -12.85 -20.17
C VAL A 335 11.31 -14.19 -19.44
N LYS A 336 10.87 -15.26 -20.11
CA LYS A 336 10.89 -16.62 -19.54
C LYS A 336 12.31 -17.13 -19.31
N ALA A 337 13.22 -16.90 -20.24
CA ALA A 337 14.60 -17.41 -20.16
C ALA A 337 15.43 -16.78 -19.02
N VAL A 338 15.06 -15.59 -18.54
CA VAL A 338 15.75 -14.88 -17.45
C VAL A 338 14.97 -14.90 -16.13
N ASP A 339 13.92 -15.74 -16.02
CA ASP A 339 13.03 -15.79 -14.88
C ASP A 339 12.49 -14.39 -14.49
N GLY A 340 12.09 -13.59 -15.49
CA GLY A 340 11.53 -12.25 -15.27
C GLY A 340 10.29 -12.26 -14.36
N TYR A 341 9.62 -13.40 -14.28
CA TYR A 341 8.63 -13.73 -13.25
C TYR A 341 8.72 -15.21 -12.90
N GLN A 342 8.18 -15.56 -11.73
CA GLN A 342 7.99 -16.93 -11.28
C GLN A 342 6.50 -17.18 -11.01
N THR A 343 6.03 -18.39 -11.30
CA THR A 343 4.63 -18.75 -11.04
C THR A 343 4.50 -19.27 -9.61
N VAL A 344 3.73 -18.58 -8.78
CA VAL A 344 3.55 -18.92 -7.36
C VAL A 344 2.10 -19.32 -7.10
N GLU A 345 1.91 -20.39 -6.32
CA GLU A 345 0.60 -20.85 -5.89
C GLU A 345 0.10 -20.06 -4.68
N PHE A 346 -1.08 -19.45 -4.81
CA PHE A 346 -1.74 -18.72 -3.73
C PHE A 346 -3.01 -19.45 -3.27
N ALA A 347 -3.15 -19.63 -1.96
CA ALA A 347 -4.33 -20.25 -1.38
C ALA A 347 -5.61 -19.47 -1.76
N GLY A 348 -6.53 -20.15 -2.45
CA GLY A 348 -7.80 -19.56 -2.90
C GLY A 348 -7.73 -18.68 -4.15
N LEU A 349 -6.55 -18.44 -4.71
CA LEU A 349 -6.35 -17.63 -5.93
C LEU A 349 -5.66 -18.41 -7.07
N GLY A 350 -5.04 -19.55 -6.77
CA GLY A 350 -4.31 -20.38 -7.73
C GLY A 350 -2.93 -19.83 -8.09
N SER A 351 -2.37 -20.35 -9.19
CA SER A 351 -1.09 -19.93 -9.76
C SER A 351 -1.14 -18.51 -10.32
N LEU A 352 -0.26 -17.63 -9.84
CA LEU A 352 -0.12 -16.25 -10.31
C LEU A 352 1.35 -15.92 -10.64
N PRO A 353 1.61 -15.09 -11.67
CA PRO A 353 2.96 -14.63 -11.96
C PRO A 353 3.41 -13.57 -10.94
N VAL A 354 4.61 -13.76 -10.39
CA VAL A 354 5.23 -12.87 -9.41
C VAL A 354 6.64 -12.53 -9.88
N ALA A 355 6.89 -11.24 -10.11
CA ALA A 355 8.22 -10.75 -10.45
C ALA A 355 9.13 -10.72 -9.22
N ALA A 356 10.37 -11.17 -9.38
CA ALA A 356 11.40 -11.00 -8.36
C ALA A 356 11.87 -9.54 -8.30
N ILE A 357 12.31 -9.09 -7.12
CA ILE A 357 13.02 -7.82 -7.01
C ILE A 357 14.41 -8.01 -7.64
N PRO A 358 14.82 -7.19 -8.63
CA PRO A 358 16.11 -7.37 -9.29
C PRO A 358 17.28 -7.38 -8.29
N GLY A 359 18.09 -8.44 -8.34
CA GLY A 359 19.23 -8.63 -7.43
C GLY A 359 18.89 -9.25 -6.08
N CYS A 360 17.63 -9.60 -5.83
CA CYS A 360 17.20 -10.40 -4.68
C CYS A 360 16.85 -11.84 -5.08
N PRO A 361 16.82 -12.79 -4.13
CA PRO A 361 16.31 -14.14 -4.38
C PRO A 361 14.88 -14.11 -4.93
N GLY A 362 14.54 -15.03 -5.83
CA GLY A 362 13.21 -15.12 -6.41
C GLY A 362 12.18 -15.71 -5.43
N PRO A 363 10.87 -15.56 -5.70
CA PRO A 363 9.81 -16.16 -4.89
C PRO A 363 10.00 -17.65 -4.52
N HIS A 364 10.55 -18.48 -5.42
CA HIS A 364 10.83 -19.89 -5.16
C HIS A 364 12.02 -20.13 -4.20
N ASP A 365 12.90 -19.15 -4.07
CA ASP A 365 14.06 -19.20 -3.15
C ASP A 365 13.71 -18.72 -1.75
N ILE A 366 12.53 -18.11 -1.57
CA ILE A 366 12.02 -17.68 -0.27
C ILE A 366 11.35 -18.89 0.41
N PRO A 367 11.77 -19.27 1.63
CA PRO A 367 11.18 -20.42 2.33
C PRO A 367 9.67 -20.23 2.52
N ALA A 368 8.90 -21.33 2.60
CA ALA A 368 7.42 -21.34 2.53
C ALA A 368 6.69 -20.41 3.53
N ASN A 369 7.38 -20.01 4.61
CA ASN A 369 6.96 -18.99 5.57
C ASN A 369 7.06 -17.53 5.05
N GLY A 370 7.49 -17.33 3.79
CA GLY A 370 7.55 -16.05 3.09
C GLY A 370 6.45 -15.84 2.04
N MET A 371 5.45 -16.72 1.98
CA MET A 371 4.25 -16.48 1.20
C MET A 371 3.33 -15.46 1.89
N VAL A 372 2.42 -14.84 1.13
CA VAL A 372 1.46 -13.86 1.66
C VAL A 372 0.59 -14.53 2.73
N PRO A 373 0.62 -14.07 3.99
CA PRO A 373 -0.09 -14.74 5.07
C PRO A 373 -1.60 -14.54 4.96
N GLY A 374 -2.35 -15.56 5.34
CA GLY A 374 -3.78 -15.48 5.58
C GLY A 374 -4.11 -14.55 6.75
N LEU A 375 -5.35 -14.06 6.78
CA LEU A 375 -5.82 -13.19 7.87
C LEU A 375 -5.68 -13.89 9.22
N GLY A 376 -4.78 -13.38 10.06
CA GLY A 376 -4.56 -13.90 11.39
C GLY A 376 -3.85 -15.26 11.48
N GLU A 377 -3.32 -15.78 10.36
CA GLU A 377 -2.63 -17.08 10.27
C GLU A 377 -1.59 -17.28 11.38
N HIS A 378 -0.79 -16.24 11.63
CA HIS A 378 0.30 -16.27 12.61
C HIS A 378 -0.10 -15.79 14.02
N SER A 379 -1.37 -15.44 14.26
CA SER A 379 -1.80 -14.80 15.51
C SER A 379 -1.49 -15.64 16.73
N HIS A 380 -1.86 -16.93 16.72
CA HIS A 380 -1.62 -17.83 17.86
C HIS A 380 -0.12 -18.03 18.10
N ALA A 381 0.66 -18.30 17.04
CA ALA A 381 2.10 -18.50 17.14
C ALA A 381 2.82 -17.26 17.72
N ILE A 382 2.43 -16.06 17.29
CA ILE A 382 2.98 -14.80 17.81
C ILE A 382 2.57 -14.58 19.27
N VAL A 383 1.31 -14.81 19.64
CA VAL A 383 0.85 -14.63 21.02
C VAL A 383 1.54 -15.63 21.97
N SER A 384 1.64 -16.90 21.56
CA SER A 384 2.35 -17.93 22.33
C SER A 384 3.85 -17.64 22.47
N SER A 385 4.51 -17.10 21.44
CA SER A 385 5.94 -16.75 21.53
C SER A 385 6.22 -15.60 22.49
N LEU A 386 5.22 -14.78 22.80
CA LEU A 386 5.25 -13.73 23.81
C LEU A 386 4.91 -14.24 25.22
N GLY A 387 4.73 -15.55 25.40
CA GLY A 387 4.38 -16.17 26.68
C GLY A 387 2.95 -15.89 27.14
N ARG A 388 2.02 -15.68 26.20
CA ARG A 388 0.59 -15.40 26.45
C ARG A 388 -0.33 -16.47 25.91
#